data_AF-A0A9D6T1H9-F1
#
_entry.id   AF-A0A9D6T1H9-F1
#
_cell.length_a   1.000
_cell.length_b   1.000
_cell.length_c   1.000
_cell.angle_alpha   90.00
_cell.angle_beta   90.00
_cell.angle_gamma   90.00
#
_symmetry.space_group_name_H-M   'P 1'
#
loop_
_entity.id
_entity.type
_entity.pdbx_description
1 polymer ?
#
loop_
_entity_poly.entity_id
_entity_poly.type
_entity_poly.pdbx_seq_one_letter_code
_entity_poly.pdbx_strand_id
1 'polypeptide(L)'
;MGMKDLVDELAARRTRARRMGGEEAIARQHAAGKLTVRERLDLLFDAGTFTEIGVQATHAGIAPDLAGRETPADGVVTGFGRIGGRLASVIAYDFTVMAGSMGRTAEIKCNRAREIAYTKRFPMIWLIDSAGARIQEAIGSKSFAGSGLLFREESVMSGVVPQVAAMMGPGAAGTAYIPALADFVPMVKGTSNMALGGPPLVKAVVGEDITAEELGGSKIHCEISGCGDLEVEDDRACIRAIKDYLSYFPSNNTERPPVVPCDDPADRRDEALLTLVPDSPRRAYDVTKVVRAVVDHGALFELKPGWAKNVVVGLARLGGAPVGIVANQPMVLGGALDVDSADKAARFIMLCDAFGIPLVFFQDVPGFMVGSKVERAGIIRHGAKMLYAVSEATVPKLTVVLRKAYGAGYFVMCGRGYEPDLIVAWPTAEISVMGPEGGTNIVFRREIAAADNPHEERARRVDEFRKLINPYMAAGAALIDDVIDPRETRGVLIRGLDMARTKTLQRPWKKHGVMPV
;
A
#
# COMPACT_ATOMS: atom_id res chain seq x y z
N MET A 1 13.74 49.32 -21.82
CA MET A 1 12.50 48.64 -21.38
C MET A 1 12.12 49.20 -20.03
N GLY A 2 10.90 49.73 -19.90
CA GLY A 2 10.32 50.09 -18.60
C GLY A 2 9.77 48.86 -17.88
N MET A 3 9.34 49.04 -16.62
CA MET A 3 8.74 47.95 -15.83
C MET A 3 7.52 47.31 -16.52
N LYS A 4 6.70 48.12 -17.20
CA LYS A 4 5.53 47.63 -17.95
C LYS A 4 5.94 46.63 -19.03
N ASP A 5 6.92 46.98 -19.87
CA ASP A 5 7.44 46.10 -20.93
C ASP A 5 8.00 44.79 -20.35
N LEU A 6 8.69 44.86 -19.19
CA LEU A 6 9.21 43.67 -18.49
C LEU A 6 8.09 42.75 -17.98
N VAL A 7 6.98 43.32 -17.52
CA VAL A 7 5.81 42.55 -17.08
C VAL A 7 5.08 41.91 -18.26
N ASP A 8 4.94 42.62 -19.37
CA ASP A 8 4.33 42.09 -20.59
C ASP A 8 5.17 40.92 -21.15
N GLU A 9 6.50 41.06 -21.16
CA GLU A 9 7.44 39.99 -21.51
C GLU A 9 7.34 38.79 -20.55
N LEU A 10 7.21 39.02 -19.24
CA LEU A 10 6.99 37.95 -18.26
C LEU A 10 5.68 37.19 -18.54
N ALA A 11 4.60 37.89 -18.87
CA ALA A 11 3.32 37.29 -19.22
C ALA A 11 3.43 36.43 -20.49
N ALA A 12 4.15 36.92 -21.50
CA ALA A 12 4.43 36.16 -22.72
C ALA A 12 5.25 34.89 -22.43
N ARG A 13 6.30 34.97 -21.61
CA ARG A 13 7.11 33.81 -21.20
C ARG A 13 6.31 32.78 -20.42
N ARG A 14 5.47 33.23 -19.47
CA ARG A 14 4.58 32.33 -18.71
C ARG A 14 3.59 31.62 -19.62
N THR A 15 3.02 32.34 -20.59
CA THR A 15 2.11 31.75 -21.58
C THR A 15 2.83 30.68 -22.39
N ARG A 16 4.06 30.95 -22.85
CA ARG A 16 4.89 29.99 -23.57
C ARG A 16 5.21 28.75 -22.73
N ALA A 17 5.61 28.92 -21.48
CA ALA A 17 5.91 27.81 -20.57
C ALA A 17 4.68 26.92 -20.28
N ARG A 18 3.47 27.49 -20.31
CA ARG A 18 2.21 26.77 -20.11
C ARG A 18 1.71 26.03 -21.34
N ARG A 19 2.27 26.29 -22.53
CA ARG A 19 1.95 25.55 -23.76
C ARG A 19 2.55 24.14 -23.80
N MET A 20 3.38 23.77 -22.83
CA MET A 20 3.97 22.42 -22.73
C MET A 20 4.66 22.04 -24.05
N GLY A 21 4.52 20.81 -24.54
CA GLY A 21 5.06 20.37 -25.82
C GLY A 21 4.39 20.95 -27.07
N GLY A 22 3.42 21.86 -26.92
CA GLY A 22 2.64 22.42 -28.03
C GLY A 22 1.40 21.58 -28.39
N GLU A 23 0.53 22.15 -29.23
CA GLU A 23 -0.80 21.61 -29.54
C GLU A 23 -0.76 20.19 -30.12
N GLU A 24 0.19 19.90 -31.01
CA GLU A 24 0.34 18.56 -31.60
C GLU A 24 0.72 17.50 -30.56
N ALA A 25 1.63 17.84 -29.64
CA ALA A 25 2.05 16.91 -28.58
C ALA A 25 0.93 16.68 -27.56
N ILE A 26 0.15 17.72 -27.24
CA ILE A 26 -1.04 17.62 -26.39
C ILE A 26 -2.11 16.75 -27.07
N ALA A 27 -2.39 16.96 -28.36
CA ALA A 27 -3.34 16.14 -29.11
C ALA A 27 -2.93 14.66 -29.12
N ARG A 28 -1.63 14.35 -29.29
CA ARG A 28 -1.12 12.97 -29.16
C ARG A 28 -1.29 12.39 -27.75
N GLN A 29 -1.06 13.19 -26.71
CA GLN A 29 -1.27 12.77 -25.32
C GLN A 29 -2.74 12.40 -25.07
N HIS A 30 -3.67 13.26 -25.50
CA HIS A 30 -5.11 13.00 -25.38
C HIS A 30 -5.57 11.82 -26.24
N ALA A 31 -5.05 11.67 -27.47
CA ALA A 31 -5.34 10.52 -28.33
C ALA A 31 -4.88 9.19 -27.73
N ALA A 32 -3.86 9.21 -26.87
CA ALA A 32 -3.42 8.04 -26.09
C ALA A 32 -4.27 7.80 -24.81
N GLY A 33 -5.37 8.54 -24.63
CA GLY A 33 -6.26 8.41 -23.46
C GLY A 33 -5.70 9.01 -22.17
N LYS A 34 -4.63 9.81 -22.26
CA LYS A 34 -3.96 10.42 -21.09
C LYS A 34 -4.30 11.90 -20.98
N LEU A 35 -4.46 12.39 -19.76
CA LEU A 35 -4.49 13.83 -19.49
C LEU A 35 -3.08 14.43 -19.59
N THR A 36 -3.01 15.72 -19.83
CA THR A 36 -1.78 16.50 -19.69
C THR A 36 -1.42 16.66 -18.21
N VAL A 37 -0.16 16.98 -17.95
CA VAL A 37 0.33 17.22 -16.59
C VAL A 37 -0.46 18.33 -15.88
N ARG A 38 -0.87 19.38 -16.59
CA ARG A 38 -1.59 20.51 -16.00
C ARG A 38 -3.05 20.16 -15.67
N GLU A 39 -3.71 19.41 -16.55
CA GLU A 39 -5.06 18.88 -16.28
C GLU A 39 -5.07 17.93 -15.06
N ARG A 40 -4.03 17.10 -14.90
CA ARG A 40 -3.87 16.23 -13.72
C ARG A 40 -3.73 17.04 -12.43
N LEU A 41 -2.95 18.13 -12.46
CA LEU A 41 -2.76 19.02 -11.31
C LEU A 41 -4.04 19.78 -10.93
N ASP A 42 -4.83 20.21 -11.92
CA ASP A 42 -6.12 20.88 -11.71
C ASP A 42 -7.15 19.95 -11.03
N LEU A 43 -7.05 18.64 -11.25
CA LEU A 43 -7.89 17.65 -10.57
C LEU A 43 -7.38 17.29 -9.17
N LEU A 44 -6.05 17.29 -8.99
CA LEU A 44 -5.41 16.88 -7.74
C LEU A 44 -5.65 17.90 -6.64
N PHE A 45 -5.34 19.17 -6.93
CA PHE A 45 -5.36 20.24 -5.94
C PHE A 45 -6.72 20.94 -5.85
N ASP A 46 -7.01 21.46 -4.67
CA ASP A 46 -8.15 22.34 -4.43
C ASP A 46 -8.00 23.60 -5.31
N ALA A 47 -9.12 24.06 -5.88
CA ALA A 47 -9.14 25.12 -6.87
C ALA A 47 -8.39 26.39 -6.39
N GLY A 48 -7.47 26.88 -7.24
CA GLY A 48 -6.71 28.11 -6.96
C GLY A 48 -5.61 27.98 -5.91
N THR A 49 -5.31 26.78 -5.40
CA THR A 49 -4.30 26.59 -4.34
C THR A 49 -2.92 26.20 -4.86
N PHE A 50 -2.81 25.68 -6.08
CA PHE A 50 -1.54 25.21 -6.62
C PHE A 50 -0.58 26.36 -6.93
N THR A 51 0.63 26.26 -6.37
CA THR A 51 1.74 27.19 -6.57
C THR A 51 2.88 26.45 -7.28
N GLU A 52 3.06 26.75 -8.56
CA GLU A 52 4.11 26.17 -9.40
C GLU A 52 5.48 26.79 -9.10
N ILE A 53 6.51 25.94 -9.02
CA ILE A 53 7.91 26.31 -8.79
C ILE A 53 8.71 26.06 -10.08
N GLY A 54 9.57 27.03 -10.46
CA GLY A 54 10.44 26.88 -11.62
C GLY A 54 9.70 26.86 -12.96
N VAL A 55 8.63 27.68 -13.10
CA VAL A 55 7.84 27.80 -14.35
C VAL A 55 8.71 28.14 -15.57
N GLN A 56 9.71 28.99 -15.38
CA GLN A 56 10.60 29.49 -16.45
C GLN A 56 11.81 28.59 -16.70
N ALA A 57 11.86 27.41 -16.07
CA ALA A 57 12.97 26.50 -16.26
C ALA A 57 13.01 25.95 -17.69
N THR A 58 14.23 25.79 -18.19
CA THR A 58 14.55 25.17 -19.49
C THR A 58 15.74 24.25 -19.32
N HIS A 59 16.07 23.49 -20.36
CA HIS A 59 17.23 22.60 -20.38
C HIS A 59 18.51 23.41 -20.08
N ALA A 60 19.52 22.74 -19.52
CA ALA A 60 20.72 23.40 -19.03
C ALA A 60 21.67 23.91 -20.13
N GLY A 61 21.34 23.74 -21.41
CA GLY A 61 22.18 24.13 -22.54
C GLY A 61 23.50 23.36 -22.67
N ILE A 62 23.65 22.24 -21.96
CA ILE A 62 24.90 21.46 -21.90
C ILE A 62 25.05 20.55 -23.12
N ALA A 63 23.94 20.04 -23.65
CA ALA A 63 23.92 19.14 -24.79
C ALA A 63 23.78 19.95 -26.10
N PRO A 64 24.74 19.86 -27.05
CA PRO A 64 24.71 20.65 -28.28
C PRO A 64 23.47 20.42 -29.16
N ASP A 65 22.92 19.21 -29.13
CA ASP A 65 21.71 18.79 -29.84
C ASP A 65 20.42 19.40 -29.29
N LEU A 66 20.47 19.98 -28.08
CA LEU A 66 19.36 20.72 -27.47
C LEU A 66 19.47 22.23 -27.71
N ALA A 67 20.54 22.73 -28.34
CA ALA A 67 20.72 24.15 -28.57
C ALA A 67 19.56 24.74 -29.41
N GLY A 68 18.90 25.78 -28.87
CA GLY A 68 17.77 26.44 -29.52
C GLY A 68 16.43 25.70 -29.41
N ARG A 69 16.37 24.53 -28.77
CA ARG A 69 15.12 23.80 -28.52
C ARG A 69 14.40 24.35 -27.30
N GLU A 70 13.12 24.69 -27.44
CA GLU A 70 12.31 25.05 -26.28
C GLU A 70 11.97 23.81 -25.45
N THR A 71 12.28 23.83 -24.15
CA THR A 71 11.86 22.81 -23.18
C THR A 71 11.08 23.44 -22.03
N PRO A 72 9.79 23.77 -22.23
CA PRO A 72 8.95 24.37 -21.20
C PRO A 72 9.00 23.62 -19.87
N ALA A 73 9.28 24.35 -18.79
CA ALA A 73 9.42 23.81 -17.43
C ALA A 73 10.46 22.67 -17.28
N ASP A 74 11.32 22.47 -18.29
CA ASP A 74 12.22 21.35 -18.51
C ASP A 74 11.56 19.95 -18.49
N GLY A 75 10.27 19.87 -18.84
CA GLY A 75 9.53 18.61 -18.92
C GLY A 75 9.03 18.06 -17.58
N VAL A 76 9.02 18.89 -16.53
CA VAL A 76 8.44 18.55 -15.23
C VAL A 76 7.77 19.77 -14.59
N VAL A 77 6.57 19.60 -14.05
CA VAL A 77 5.87 20.61 -13.26
C VAL A 77 6.02 20.23 -11.80
N THR A 78 6.59 21.13 -10.99
CA THR A 78 6.78 20.93 -9.56
C THR A 78 6.13 22.06 -8.78
N GLY A 79 5.75 21.81 -7.53
CA GLY A 79 5.09 22.83 -6.72
C GLY A 79 4.43 22.25 -5.49
N PHE A 80 3.57 23.05 -4.87
CA PHE A 80 2.74 22.63 -3.75
C PHE A 80 1.35 23.27 -3.83
N GLY A 81 0.36 22.65 -3.22
CA GLY A 81 -1.02 23.13 -3.16
C GLY A 81 -1.77 22.44 -2.03
N ARG A 82 -3.10 22.59 -1.98
CA ARG A 82 -3.93 21.92 -0.97
C ARG A 82 -4.72 20.77 -1.57
N ILE A 83 -4.85 19.68 -0.83
CA ILE A 83 -5.71 18.53 -1.15
C ILE A 83 -6.61 18.32 0.06
N GLY A 84 -7.91 18.59 -0.09
CA GLY A 84 -8.84 18.53 1.05
C GLY A 84 -8.43 19.48 2.17
N GLY A 85 -7.95 20.68 1.82
CA GLY A 85 -7.49 21.70 2.75
C GLY A 85 -6.06 21.52 3.28
N ARG A 86 -5.41 20.37 3.07
CA ARG A 86 -4.08 20.04 3.60
C ARG A 86 -2.99 20.24 2.55
N LEU A 87 -1.85 20.83 2.94
CA LEU A 87 -0.75 21.06 2.01
C LEU A 87 -0.14 19.74 1.54
N ALA A 88 0.21 19.66 0.25
CA ALA A 88 0.96 18.58 -0.35
C ALA A 88 1.91 19.13 -1.43
N SER A 89 3.05 18.47 -1.60
CA SER A 89 4.04 18.77 -2.65
C SER A 89 3.89 17.79 -3.82
N VAL A 90 4.25 18.24 -5.02
CA VAL A 90 4.13 17.42 -6.24
C VAL A 90 5.36 17.52 -7.14
N ILE A 91 5.69 16.40 -7.77
CA ILE A 91 6.51 16.30 -8.98
C ILE A 91 5.66 15.61 -10.05
N ALA A 92 5.34 16.31 -11.13
CA ALA A 92 4.50 15.77 -12.19
C ALA A 92 5.23 15.88 -13.52
N TYR A 93 5.52 14.74 -14.15
CA TYR A 93 6.27 14.70 -15.40
C TYR A 93 5.38 15.06 -16.60
N ASP A 94 5.92 15.86 -17.52
CA ASP A 94 5.23 16.28 -18.73
C ASP A 94 5.75 15.49 -19.94
N PHE A 95 5.02 14.43 -20.30
CA PHE A 95 5.40 13.58 -21.43
C PHE A 95 5.41 14.33 -22.78
N THR A 96 4.70 15.45 -22.89
CA THR A 96 4.66 16.23 -24.13
C THR A 96 5.97 16.95 -24.40
N VAL A 97 6.79 17.18 -23.36
CA VAL A 97 8.09 17.84 -23.45
C VAL A 97 9.19 16.79 -23.27
N MET A 98 9.90 16.46 -24.35
CA MET A 98 11.03 15.51 -24.31
C MET A 98 10.67 14.15 -23.67
N ALA A 99 9.44 13.66 -23.87
CA ALA A 99 8.93 12.42 -23.28
C ALA A 99 9.02 12.38 -21.74
N GLY A 100 8.94 13.55 -21.08
CA GLY A 100 9.04 13.66 -19.63
C GLY A 100 10.39 13.23 -19.06
N SER A 101 11.43 13.19 -19.88
CA SER A 101 12.76 12.71 -19.47
C SER A 101 13.40 13.60 -18.40
N MET A 102 14.08 12.98 -17.44
CA MET A 102 14.77 13.62 -16.33
C MET A 102 16.05 14.32 -16.82
N GLY A 103 15.94 15.63 -17.08
CA GLY A 103 17.07 16.52 -17.37
C GLY A 103 17.71 17.09 -16.11
N ARG A 104 18.84 17.79 -16.26
CA ARG A 104 19.56 18.38 -15.13
C ARG A 104 18.75 19.47 -14.44
N THR A 105 18.10 20.36 -15.19
CA THR A 105 17.28 21.44 -14.62
C THR A 105 16.01 20.85 -14.00
N ALA A 106 15.39 19.86 -14.64
CA ALA A 106 14.27 19.09 -14.09
C ALA A 106 14.61 18.51 -12.71
N GLU A 107 15.76 17.86 -12.55
CA GLU A 107 16.17 17.29 -11.26
C GLU A 107 16.42 18.35 -10.18
N ILE A 108 16.92 19.55 -10.54
CA ILE A 108 17.03 20.67 -9.60
C ILE A 108 15.65 21.11 -9.10
N LYS A 109 14.66 21.18 -10.00
CA LYS A 109 13.27 21.48 -9.61
C LYS A 109 12.67 20.40 -8.72
N CYS A 110 12.89 19.14 -9.06
CA CYS A 110 12.43 17.99 -8.30
C CYS A 110 13.04 17.98 -6.89
N ASN A 111 14.34 18.23 -6.78
CA ASN A 111 15.02 18.35 -5.49
C ASN A 111 14.37 19.43 -4.62
N ARG A 112 14.11 20.62 -5.17
CA ARG A 112 13.45 21.69 -4.43
C ARG A 112 12.06 21.30 -3.92
N ALA A 113 11.28 20.56 -4.71
CA ALA A 113 9.96 20.09 -4.29
C ALA A 113 10.04 19.05 -3.15
N ARG A 114 11.00 18.12 -3.22
CA ARG A 114 11.28 17.15 -2.14
C ARG A 114 11.77 17.83 -0.87
N GLU A 115 12.67 18.82 -1.00
CA GLU A 115 13.17 19.61 0.12
C GLU A 115 12.03 20.34 0.85
N ILE A 116 11.09 20.95 0.10
CA ILE A 116 9.90 21.59 0.68
C ILE A 116 9.05 20.56 1.42
N ALA A 117 8.74 19.42 0.79
CA ALA A 117 7.94 18.36 1.42
C ALA A 117 8.58 17.87 2.74
N TYR A 118 9.88 17.59 2.71
CA TYR A 118 10.62 17.07 3.85
C TYR A 118 10.73 18.09 4.99
N THR A 119 11.09 19.34 4.69
CA THR A 119 11.30 20.39 5.71
C THR A 119 9.99 20.94 6.27
N LYS A 120 8.91 20.92 5.47
CA LYS A 120 7.59 21.39 5.91
C LYS A 120 6.68 20.27 6.40
N ARG A 121 7.11 19.01 6.29
CA ARG A 121 6.40 17.82 6.78
C ARG A 121 5.00 17.65 6.15
N PHE A 122 4.96 17.75 4.82
CA PHE A 122 3.74 17.54 4.03
C PHE A 122 3.89 16.33 3.09
N PRO A 123 2.79 15.66 2.71
CA PRO A 123 2.82 14.56 1.75
C PRO A 123 3.51 14.92 0.44
N MET A 124 4.16 13.93 -0.17
CA MET A 124 4.88 14.06 -1.43
C MET A 124 4.25 13.17 -2.49
N ILE A 125 3.92 13.74 -3.64
CA ILE A 125 3.20 13.07 -4.73
C ILE A 125 4.02 13.12 -6.01
N TRP A 126 4.24 11.97 -6.64
CA TRP A 126 4.81 11.86 -7.98
C TRP A 126 3.72 11.43 -8.96
N LEU A 127 3.54 12.19 -10.04
CA LEU A 127 2.72 11.80 -11.19
C LEU A 127 3.67 11.42 -12.33
N ILE A 128 3.85 10.12 -12.52
CA ILE A 128 4.88 9.55 -13.39
C ILE A 128 4.32 9.31 -14.79
N ASP A 129 4.94 9.98 -15.77
CA ASP A 129 4.73 9.82 -17.20
C ASP A 129 6.05 10.23 -17.89
N SER A 130 7.05 9.34 -17.82
CA SER A 130 8.45 9.66 -18.12
C SER A 130 9.18 8.51 -18.80
N ALA A 131 9.95 8.83 -19.84
CA ALA A 131 10.86 7.90 -20.50
C ALA A 131 12.15 7.59 -19.70
N GLY A 132 12.30 8.14 -18.48
CA GLY A 132 13.47 7.96 -17.64
C GLY A 132 14.53 9.06 -17.83
N ALA A 133 15.81 8.72 -17.71
CA ALA A 133 16.90 9.70 -17.78
C ALA A 133 17.01 10.35 -19.17
N ARG A 134 17.28 11.66 -19.21
CA ARG A 134 17.57 12.35 -20.48
C ARG A 134 18.98 12.02 -20.94
N ILE A 135 19.10 11.00 -21.80
CA ILE A 135 20.39 10.44 -22.25
C ILE A 135 21.32 11.53 -22.80
N GLN A 136 20.79 12.49 -23.56
CA GLN A 136 21.54 13.61 -24.14
C GLN A 136 22.35 14.41 -23.11
N GLU A 137 21.82 14.56 -21.89
CA GLU A 137 22.47 15.28 -20.78
C GLU A 137 23.22 14.34 -19.81
N ALA A 138 22.91 13.05 -19.84
CA ALA A 138 23.43 12.04 -18.92
C ALA A 138 24.62 11.23 -19.48
N ILE A 139 25.00 11.43 -20.74
CA ILE A 139 26.15 10.73 -21.34
C ILE A 139 27.45 11.12 -20.63
N GLY A 140 28.14 10.10 -20.10
CA GLY A 140 29.48 10.21 -19.52
C GLY A 140 29.53 10.18 -17.99
N SER A 141 30.62 9.63 -17.46
CA SER A 141 30.80 9.40 -16.01
C SER A 141 30.71 10.69 -15.17
N LYS A 142 31.06 11.85 -15.75
CA LYS A 142 30.97 13.16 -15.08
C LYS A 142 29.53 13.59 -14.78
N SER A 143 28.57 13.19 -15.61
CA SER A 143 27.15 13.51 -15.43
C SER A 143 26.43 12.48 -14.56
N PHE A 144 26.81 11.20 -14.65
CA PHE A 144 26.10 10.12 -13.94
C PHE A 144 26.62 9.84 -12.52
N ALA A 145 27.91 10.02 -12.23
CA ALA A 145 28.48 9.67 -10.92
C ALA A 145 27.91 10.48 -9.74
N GLY A 146 27.35 11.68 -10.00
CA GLY A 146 26.66 12.50 -9.00
C GLY A 146 25.13 12.30 -8.94
N SER A 147 24.59 11.33 -9.68
CA SER A 147 23.16 11.04 -9.71
C SER A 147 22.71 10.18 -8.50
N GLY A 148 21.40 9.93 -8.36
CA GLY A 148 20.85 9.05 -7.33
C GLY A 148 20.49 9.74 -6.00
N LEU A 149 20.72 11.05 -5.87
CA LEU A 149 20.28 11.84 -4.71
C LEU A 149 18.78 11.67 -4.43
N LEU A 150 17.96 11.52 -5.48
CA LEU A 150 16.53 11.35 -5.36
C LEU A 150 16.14 10.11 -4.54
N PHE A 151 16.81 8.97 -4.76
CA PHE A 151 16.52 7.71 -4.07
C PHE A 151 16.93 7.78 -2.61
N ARG A 152 18.07 8.45 -2.33
CA ARG A 152 18.50 8.71 -0.96
C ARG A 152 17.49 9.59 -0.22
N GLU A 153 17.04 10.67 -0.84
CA GLU A 153 16.07 11.59 -0.25
C GLU A 153 14.73 10.90 0.03
N GLU A 154 14.20 10.15 -0.94
CA GLU A 154 12.97 9.37 -0.82
C GLU A 154 13.07 8.31 0.29
N SER A 155 14.21 7.61 0.38
CA SER A 155 14.47 6.66 1.48
C SER A 155 14.52 7.34 2.85
N VAL A 156 15.06 8.56 2.93
CA VAL A 156 15.08 9.36 4.18
C VAL A 156 13.71 9.92 4.53
N MET A 157 12.86 10.15 3.53
CA MET A 157 11.47 10.60 3.69
C MET A 157 10.50 9.46 4.07
N SER A 158 10.90 8.20 3.87
CA SER A 158 10.09 7.01 4.16
C SER A 158 9.70 6.95 5.65
N GLY A 159 8.40 6.76 5.91
CA GLY A 159 7.83 6.76 7.26
C GLY A 159 7.85 8.14 7.96
N VAL A 160 8.17 9.22 7.24
CA VAL A 160 8.21 10.59 7.77
C VAL A 160 7.07 11.43 7.23
N VAL A 161 6.89 11.43 5.90
CA VAL A 161 5.73 12.01 5.22
C VAL A 161 5.13 10.94 4.30
N PRO A 162 3.80 10.91 4.08
CA PRO A 162 3.23 9.99 3.11
C PRO A 162 3.75 10.26 1.70
N GLN A 163 4.20 9.20 1.01
CA GLN A 163 4.76 9.25 -0.33
C GLN A 163 3.89 8.48 -1.31
N VAL A 164 3.37 9.14 -2.34
CA VAL A 164 2.52 8.52 -3.36
C VAL A 164 3.20 8.65 -4.73
N ALA A 165 3.35 7.55 -5.45
CA ALA A 165 3.93 7.56 -6.79
C ALA A 165 2.96 6.93 -7.78
N ALA A 166 2.16 7.77 -8.43
CA ALA A 166 1.15 7.37 -9.38
C ALA A 166 1.77 7.12 -10.76
N MET A 167 1.60 5.90 -11.26
CA MET A 167 1.99 5.53 -12.62
C MET A 167 0.86 5.89 -13.57
N MET A 168 1.03 6.98 -14.31
CA MET A 168 0.03 7.53 -15.25
C MET A 168 0.57 7.53 -16.70
N GLY A 169 1.65 6.79 -16.92
CA GLY A 169 2.39 6.71 -18.18
C GLY A 169 3.57 5.74 -18.04
N PRO A 170 4.48 5.73 -19.03
CA PRO A 170 5.71 4.95 -18.94
C PRO A 170 6.58 5.37 -17.75
N GLY A 171 7.33 4.43 -17.19
CA GLY A 171 8.37 4.69 -16.20
C GLY A 171 9.49 3.65 -16.27
N ALA A 172 10.59 3.98 -16.93
CA ALA A 172 11.72 3.07 -17.10
C ALA A 172 12.92 3.40 -16.19
N ALA A 173 13.67 2.37 -15.81
CA ALA A 173 14.91 2.47 -15.06
C ALA A 173 14.76 3.28 -13.76
N GLY A 174 15.32 4.49 -13.70
CA GLY A 174 15.30 5.33 -12.49
C GLY A 174 13.88 5.68 -12.04
N THR A 175 12.96 5.95 -12.97
CA THR A 175 11.56 6.28 -12.62
C THR A 175 10.75 5.05 -12.19
N ALA A 176 11.28 3.83 -12.34
CA ALA A 176 10.67 2.62 -11.79
C ALA A 176 11.05 2.38 -10.31
N TYR A 177 12.14 2.99 -9.83
CA TYR A 177 12.52 2.90 -8.41
C TYR A 177 11.77 3.90 -7.51
N ILE A 178 11.32 5.04 -8.05
CA ILE A 178 10.46 5.98 -7.33
C ILE A 178 9.20 5.25 -6.78
N PRO A 179 8.36 4.61 -7.60
CA PRO A 179 7.21 3.88 -7.08
C PRO A 179 7.59 2.73 -6.14
N ALA A 180 8.70 2.04 -6.36
CA ALA A 180 9.14 0.97 -5.46
C ALA A 180 9.45 1.46 -4.03
N LEU A 181 9.89 2.72 -3.89
CA LEU A 181 10.20 3.36 -2.61
C LEU A 181 9.01 4.13 -2.01
N ALA A 182 7.96 4.39 -2.79
CA ALA A 182 6.75 5.07 -2.34
C ALA A 182 5.85 4.17 -1.47
N ASP A 183 4.97 4.79 -0.68
CA ASP A 183 4.04 4.09 0.21
C ASP A 183 2.81 3.55 -0.56
N PHE A 184 2.40 4.24 -1.63
CA PHE A 184 1.26 3.88 -2.46
C PHE A 184 1.52 4.14 -3.96
N VAL A 185 1.26 3.12 -4.77
CA VAL A 185 1.53 3.06 -6.22
C VAL A 185 0.25 2.71 -6.98
N PRO A 186 -0.64 3.69 -7.24
CA PRO A 186 -1.74 3.49 -8.16
C PRO A 186 -1.23 3.49 -9.61
N MET A 187 -1.77 2.60 -10.44
CA MET A 187 -1.36 2.42 -11.84
C MET A 187 -2.54 2.53 -12.79
N VAL A 188 -2.42 3.40 -13.80
CA VAL A 188 -3.47 3.56 -14.82
C VAL A 188 -3.36 2.44 -15.85
N LYS A 189 -4.47 1.73 -16.04
CA LYS A 189 -4.58 0.58 -16.93
C LYS A 189 -4.34 0.95 -18.39
N GLY A 190 -3.53 0.15 -19.08
CA GLY A 190 -3.26 0.27 -20.52
C GLY A 190 -2.42 1.49 -20.95
N THR A 191 -2.21 2.47 -20.07
CA THR A 191 -1.39 3.66 -20.37
C THR A 191 -0.11 3.71 -19.54
N SER A 192 -0.07 3.02 -18.39
CA SER A 192 1.09 3.00 -17.50
C SER A 192 1.85 1.68 -17.54
N ASN A 193 3.18 1.78 -17.41
CA ASN A 193 4.06 0.62 -17.24
C ASN A 193 5.29 1.03 -16.43
N MET A 194 5.90 0.09 -15.72
CA MET A 194 7.22 0.28 -15.12
C MET A 194 8.14 -0.92 -15.31
N ALA A 195 9.41 -0.66 -15.62
CA ALA A 195 10.40 -1.72 -15.75
C ALA A 195 11.81 -1.16 -15.55
N LEU A 196 12.74 -2.01 -15.08
CA LEU A 196 14.15 -1.61 -14.96
C LEU A 196 14.80 -1.34 -16.34
N GLY A 197 14.33 -2.05 -17.36
CA GLY A 197 14.73 -1.86 -18.75
C GLY A 197 13.51 -1.98 -19.66
N GLY A 198 13.43 -1.14 -20.69
CA GLY A 198 12.36 -1.23 -21.68
C GLY A 198 12.53 -2.43 -22.62
N PRO A 199 11.49 -2.77 -23.41
CA PRO A 199 11.54 -3.89 -24.36
C PRO A 199 12.76 -3.96 -25.28
N PRO A 200 13.27 -2.84 -25.84
CA PRO A 200 14.48 -2.90 -26.68
C PRO A 200 15.71 -3.43 -25.94
N LEU A 201 15.85 -3.10 -24.64
CA LEU A 201 16.96 -3.58 -23.82
C LEU A 201 16.79 -5.06 -23.47
N VAL A 202 15.56 -5.49 -23.17
CA VAL A 202 15.23 -6.90 -22.91
C VAL A 202 15.56 -7.75 -24.14
N LYS A 203 15.13 -7.32 -25.34
CA LYS A 203 15.47 -8.01 -26.59
C LYS A 203 16.97 -8.07 -26.84
N ALA A 204 17.69 -6.98 -26.62
CA ALA A 204 19.13 -6.92 -26.88
C ALA A 204 19.96 -7.81 -25.92
N VAL A 205 19.54 -7.93 -24.65
CA VAL A 205 20.31 -8.63 -23.61
C VAL A 205 19.85 -10.07 -23.40
N VAL A 206 18.54 -10.30 -23.37
CA VAL A 206 17.91 -11.59 -23.05
C VAL A 206 17.47 -12.32 -24.32
N GLY A 207 17.28 -11.61 -25.44
CA GLY A 207 16.77 -12.18 -26.69
C GLY A 207 15.26 -12.37 -26.73
N GLU A 208 14.55 -11.84 -25.73
CA GLU A 208 13.09 -11.98 -25.60
C GLU A 208 12.35 -10.85 -26.33
N ASP A 209 11.38 -11.23 -27.15
CA ASP A 209 10.44 -10.32 -27.81
C ASP A 209 9.19 -10.14 -26.94
N ILE A 210 9.10 -8.98 -26.27
CA ILE A 210 8.02 -8.68 -25.31
C ILE A 210 7.52 -7.26 -25.49
N THR A 211 6.23 -7.01 -25.25
CA THR A 211 5.68 -5.64 -25.25
C THR A 211 5.88 -4.94 -23.90
N ALA A 212 5.72 -3.61 -23.85
CA ALA A 212 5.81 -2.86 -22.59
C ALA A 212 4.71 -3.27 -21.59
N GLU A 213 3.52 -3.61 -22.09
CA GLU A 213 2.39 -4.06 -21.26
C GLU A 213 2.65 -5.45 -20.67
N GLU A 214 3.17 -6.39 -21.47
CA GLU A 214 3.52 -7.74 -21.01
C GLU A 214 4.71 -7.72 -20.04
N LEU A 215 5.65 -6.80 -20.23
CA LEU A 215 6.84 -6.69 -19.40
C LEU A 215 6.55 -6.06 -18.02
N GLY A 216 5.75 -5.00 -18.00
CA GLY A 216 5.60 -4.17 -16.81
C GLY A 216 4.33 -3.33 -16.78
N GLY A 217 3.27 -3.78 -17.45
CA GLY A 217 1.96 -3.13 -17.39
C GLY A 217 1.34 -3.20 -15.99
N SER A 218 0.28 -2.41 -15.79
CA SER A 218 -0.48 -2.34 -14.54
C SER A 218 -0.86 -3.71 -13.95
N LYS A 219 -1.36 -4.65 -14.77
CA LYS A 219 -1.71 -6.02 -14.34
C LYS A 219 -0.52 -6.82 -13.81
N ILE A 220 0.63 -6.73 -14.48
CA ILE A 220 1.85 -7.43 -14.03
C ILE A 220 2.23 -6.98 -12.62
N HIS A 221 2.09 -5.68 -12.35
CA HIS A 221 2.47 -5.10 -11.06
C HIS A 221 1.41 -5.21 -9.97
N CYS A 222 0.13 -5.19 -10.33
CA CYS A 222 -0.97 -5.27 -9.37
C CYS A 222 -1.43 -6.70 -9.08
N GLU A 223 -1.08 -7.68 -9.92
CA GLU A 223 -1.52 -9.08 -9.76
C GLU A 223 -0.38 -10.10 -9.61
N ILE A 224 0.81 -9.82 -10.12
CA ILE A 224 1.91 -10.80 -10.16
C ILE A 224 3.08 -10.40 -9.26
N SER A 225 3.73 -9.27 -9.56
CA SER A 225 4.95 -8.86 -8.84
C SER A 225 4.70 -8.14 -7.52
N GLY A 226 3.50 -7.58 -7.32
CA GLY A 226 3.17 -6.83 -6.11
C GLY A 226 3.83 -5.45 -6.02
N CYS A 227 4.43 -4.92 -7.08
CA CYS A 227 4.97 -3.54 -7.07
C CYS A 227 3.87 -2.46 -7.14
N GLY A 228 2.74 -2.76 -7.79
CA GLY A 228 1.59 -1.86 -7.88
C GLY A 228 0.61 -2.12 -6.74
N ASP A 229 -0.03 -1.08 -6.23
CA ASP A 229 -1.01 -1.17 -5.14
C ASP A 229 -2.45 -1.21 -5.63
N LEU A 230 -2.76 -0.49 -6.70
CA LEU A 230 -4.12 -0.38 -7.21
C LEU A 230 -4.12 -0.10 -8.71
N GLU A 231 -4.71 -0.99 -9.50
CA GLU A 231 -5.02 -0.71 -10.90
C GLU A 231 -6.29 0.16 -10.98
N VAL A 232 -6.23 1.22 -11.77
CA VAL A 232 -7.34 2.16 -11.99
C VAL A 232 -7.59 2.38 -13.47
N GLU A 233 -8.83 2.64 -13.86
CA GLU A 233 -9.23 2.67 -15.27
C GLU A 233 -8.69 3.89 -16.04
N ASP A 234 -8.53 5.05 -15.39
CA ASP A 234 -8.08 6.27 -16.05
C ASP A 234 -7.38 7.25 -15.09
N ASP A 235 -6.85 8.34 -15.63
CA ASP A 235 -6.17 9.40 -14.88
C ASP A 235 -7.06 10.04 -13.80
N ARG A 236 -8.37 10.19 -14.07
CA ARG A 236 -9.30 10.81 -13.11
C ARG A 236 -9.54 9.88 -11.91
N ALA A 237 -9.69 8.59 -12.17
CA ALA A 237 -9.78 7.55 -11.15
C ALA A 237 -8.50 7.46 -10.33
N CYS A 238 -7.34 7.57 -10.97
CA CYS A 238 -6.05 7.62 -10.29
C CYS A 238 -5.96 8.81 -9.32
N ILE A 239 -6.25 10.02 -9.78
CA ILE A 239 -6.23 11.21 -8.93
C ILE A 239 -7.25 11.09 -7.77
N ARG A 240 -8.45 10.55 -8.01
CA ARG A 240 -9.41 10.27 -6.92
C ARG A 240 -8.83 9.29 -5.90
N ALA A 241 -8.23 8.19 -6.34
CA ALA A 241 -7.62 7.20 -5.45
C ALA A 241 -6.49 7.79 -4.60
N ILE A 242 -5.68 8.70 -5.16
CA ILE A 242 -4.65 9.44 -4.40
C ILE A 242 -5.29 10.27 -3.28
N LYS A 243 -6.36 11.01 -3.59
CA LYS A 243 -7.08 11.84 -2.60
C LYS A 243 -7.75 11.00 -1.53
N ASP A 244 -8.38 9.90 -1.91
CA ASP A 244 -9.03 8.96 -1.00
C ASP A 244 -8.00 8.32 -0.07
N TYR A 245 -6.87 7.83 -0.62
CA TYR A 245 -5.75 7.29 0.15
C TYR A 245 -5.23 8.32 1.17
N LEU A 246 -4.86 9.53 0.73
CA LEU A 246 -4.33 10.57 1.61
C LEU A 246 -5.33 11.05 2.68
N SER A 247 -6.63 10.84 2.47
CA SER A 247 -7.66 11.16 3.46
C SER A 247 -7.55 10.33 4.74
N TYR A 248 -6.89 9.17 4.70
CA TYR A 248 -6.67 8.30 5.87
C TYR A 248 -5.38 8.63 6.63
N PHE A 249 -4.43 9.33 6.00
CA PHE A 249 -3.10 9.57 6.56
C PHE A 249 -2.97 10.95 7.22
N PRO A 250 -2.19 11.09 8.30
CA PRO A 250 -1.73 12.39 8.77
C PRO A 250 -0.79 13.06 7.75
N SER A 251 -0.39 14.31 7.97
CA SER A 251 0.50 15.00 7.00
C SER A 251 1.94 14.49 7.12
N ASN A 252 2.28 13.96 8.29
CA ASN A 252 3.56 13.40 8.67
C ASN A 252 3.41 12.51 9.91
N ASN A 253 4.48 11.80 10.27
CA ASN A 253 4.50 10.85 11.39
C ASN A 253 4.43 11.46 12.82
N THR A 254 4.42 12.78 12.95
CA THR A 254 4.25 13.45 14.26
C THR A 254 2.81 13.89 14.53
N GLU A 255 1.96 13.84 13.51
CA GLU A 255 0.54 14.15 13.58
C GLU A 255 -0.30 12.89 13.75
N ARG A 256 -1.50 13.03 14.33
CA ARG A 256 -2.47 11.93 14.40
C ARG A 256 -3.26 11.84 13.08
N PRO A 257 -3.67 10.63 12.65
CA PRO A 257 -4.56 10.48 11.51
C PRO A 257 -5.84 11.31 11.65
N PRO A 258 -6.38 11.86 10.55
CA PRO A 258 -7.54 12.75 10.59
C PRO A 258 -8.83 11.97 10.92
N VAL A 259 -9.47 12.33 12.02
CA VAL A 259 -10.81 11.85 12.39
C VAL A 259 -11.86 12.71 11.67
N VAL A 260 -12.84 12.06 11.05
CA VAL A 260 -13.96 12.75 10.37
C VAL A 260 -15.27 12.55 11.14
N PRO A 261 -16.24 13.46 11.03
CA PRO A 261 -17.59 13.20 11.52
C PRO A 261 -18.16 11.93 10.90
N CYS A 262 -18.85 11.12 11.70
CA CYS A 262 -19.48 9.88 11.26
C CYS A 262 -20.91 9.82 11.81
N ASP A 263 -21.87 9.58 10.94
CA ASP A 263 -23.28 9.38 11.26
C ASP A 263 -23.70 7.91 11.26
N ASP A 264 -22.78 6.98 10.96
CA ASP A 264 -22.98 5.53 11.12
C ASP A 264 -22.95 5.15 12.62
N PRO A 265 -24.07 4.72 13.23
CA PRO A 265 -24.15 4.50 14.67
C PRO A 265 -23.05 3.56 15.19
N ALA A 266 -22.36 3.98 16.25
CA ALA A 266 -21.24 3.23 16.81
C ALA A 266 -21.68 1.87 17.38
N ASP A 267 -22.93 1.77 17.83
CA ASP A 267 -23.53 0.60 18.46
C ASP A 267 -24.42 -0.21 17.51
N ARG A 268 -24.42 0.09 16.19
CA ARG A 268 -25.23 -0.68 15.25
C ARG A 268 -24.83 -2.16 15.27
N ARG A 269 -25.85 -3.00 15.17
CA ARG A 269 -25.74 -4.46 15.09
C ARG A 269 -26.17 -4.90 13.70
N ASP A 270 -25.35 -5.71 13.05
CA ASP A 270 -25.63 -6.22 11.71
C ASP A 270 -25.92 -7.72 11.76
N GLU A 271 -27.18 -8.10 11.53
CA GLU A 271 -27.65 -9.49 11.55
C GLU A 271 -26.95 -10.37 10.51
N ALA A 272 -26.40 -9.79 9.42
CA ALA A 272 -25.65 -10.56 8.45
C ALA A 272 -24.43 -11.27 9.07
N LEU A 273 -23.82 -10.69 10.12
CA LEU A 273 -22.65 -11.23 10.80
C LEU A 273 -22.88 -12.63 11.39
N LEU A 274 -24.12 -13.00 11.69
CA LEU A 274 -24.48 -14.34 12.18
C LEU A 274 -24.41 -15.43 11.11
N THR A 275 -24.40 -15.05 9.82
CA THR A 275 -24.50 -16.01 8.69
C THR A 275 -23.35 -15.91 7.69
N LEU A 276 -22.57 -14.82 7.75
CA LEU A 276 -21.43 -14.60 6.84
C LEU A 276 -20.31 -15.62 7.06
N VAL A 277 -20.01 -15.97 8.31
CA VAL A 277 -19.03 -17.01 8.66
C VAL A 277 -19.78 -18.35 8.75
N PRO A 278 -19.50 -19.33 7.87
CA PRO A 278 -20.23 -20.59 7.89
C PRO A 278 -19.88 -21.45 9.11
N ASP A 279 -20.89 -22.14 9.64
CA ASP A 279 -20.75 -23.12 10.73
C ASP A 279 -19.72 -24.21 10.41
N SER A 280 -19.68 -24.65 9.15
CA SER A 280 -18.70 -25.65 8.72
C SER A 280 -17.33 -25.02 8.54
N PRO A 281 -16.29 -25.49 9.26
CA PRO A 281 -14.94 -24.94 9.14
C PRO A 281 -14.32 -25.19 7.77
N ARG A 282 -14.86 -26.14 6.98
CA ARG A 282 -14.41 -26.46 5.62
C ARG A 282 -14.98 -25.53 4.56
N ARG A 283 -16.04 -24.77 4.87
CA ARG A 283 -16.66 -23.85 3.90
C ARG A 283 -15.97 -22.48 3.96
N ALA A 284 -15.52 -22.03 2.80
CA ALA A 284 -14.94 -20.70 2.62
C ALA A 284 -16.03 -19.62 2.54
N TYR A 285 -15.64 -18.38 2.83
CA TYR A 285 -16.46 -17.17 2.71
C TYR A 285 -15.58 -15.97 2.41
N ASP A 286 -16.21 -14.89 1.96
CA ASP A 286 -15.52 -13.64 1.65
C ASP A 286 -15.40 -12.77 2.91
N VAL A 287 -14.17 -12.62 3.42
CA VAL A 287 -13.92 -11.81 4.63
C VAL A 287 -14.25 -10.33 4.43
N THR A 288 -14.21 -9.82 3.20
CA THR A 288 -14.51 -8.40 2.94
C THR A 288 -15.95 -8.07 3.30
N LYS A 289 -16.87 -9.02 3.22
CA LYS A 289 -18.26 -8.84 3.66
C LYS A 289 -18.37 -8.64 5.18
N VAL A 290 -17.56 -9.37 5.96
CA VAL A 290 -17.46 -9.18 7.41
C VAL A 290 -16.89 -7.82 7.72
N VAL A 291 -15.78 -7.44 7.07
CA VAL A 291 -15.15 -6.13 7.27
C VAL A 291 -16.14 -5.00 6.93
N ARG A 292 -16.82 -5.06 5.78
CA ARG A 292 -17.80 -4.06 5.35
C ARG A 292 -19.03 -3.98 6.26
N ALA A 293 -19.45 -5.10 6.86
CA ALA A 293 -20.49 -5.07 7.89
C ALA A 293 -20.05 -4.37 9.18
N VAL A 294 -18.75 -4.21 9.44
CA VAL A 294 -18.20 -3.64 10.68
C VAL A 294 -17.76 -2.18 10.54
N VAL A 295 -17.10 -1.83 9.44
CA VAL A 295 -16.54 -0.48 9.22
C VAL A 295 -17.59 0.54 8.83
N ASP A 296 -17.27 1.83 8.97
CA ASP A 296 -18.18 2.95 8.69
C ASP A 296 -18.73 2.87 7.26
N HIS A 297 -20.06 2.80 7.14
CA HIS A 297 -20.79 2.71 5.87
C HIS A 297 -20.34 1.56 4.94
N GLY A 298 -19.63 0.56 5.46
CA GLY A 298 -19.00 -0.49 4.65
C GLY A 298 -17.92 0.01 3.67
N ALA A 299 -17.34 1.19 3.94
CA ALA A 299 -16.27 1.76 3.15
C ALA A 299 -14.93 1.09 3.49
N LEU A 300 -14.39 0.34 2.52
CA LEU A 300 -13.08 -0.30 2.59
C LEU A 300 -12.29 0.09 1.34
N PHE A 301 -11.17 0.80 1.54
CA PHE A 301 -10.18 1.10 0.52
C PHE A 301 -9.13 -0.02 0.51
N GLU A 302 -9.33 -1.02 -0.34
CA GLU A 302 -8.45 -2.19 -0.42
C GLU A 302 -7.12 -1.84 -1.10
N LEU A 303 -6.01 -2.31 -0.53
CA LEU A 303 -4.67 -2.20 -1.10
C LEU A 303 -4.21 -3.56 -1.61
N LYS A 304 -3.68 -3.57 -2.83
CA LYS A 304 -3.32 -4.78 -3.59
C LYS A 304 -4.46 -5.80 -3.68
N PRO A 305 -5.69 -5.44 -4.11
CA PRO A 305 -6.78 -6.40 -4.25
C PRO A 305 -6.49 -7.51 -5.30
N GLY A 306 -5.59 -7.24 -6.24
CA GLY A 306 -5.15 -8.17 -7.28
C GLY A 306 -4.06 -9.17 -6.88
N TRP A 307 -3.28 -8.88 -5.83
CA TRP A 307 -2.08 -9.65 -5.46
C TRP A 307 -2.17 -10.22 -4.04
N ALA A 308 -1.68 -11.45 -3.86
CA ALA A 308 -1.77 -12.21 -2.60
C ALA A 308 -3.18 -12.17 -1.99
N LYS A 309 -4.17 -12.62 -2.78
CA LYS A 309 -5.62 -12.51 -2.48
C LYS A 309 -6.06 -13.31 -1.24
N ASN A 310 -5.20 -14.16 -0.69
CA ASN A 310 -5.36 -14.92 0.57
C ASN A 310 -5.25 -14.04 1.82
N VAL A 311 -4.76 -12.80 1.71
CA VAL A 311 -4.89 -11.78 2.77
C VAL A 311 -5.40 -10.47 2.18
N VAL A 312 -6.41 -9.89 2.82
CA VAL A 312 -6.94 -8.57 2.52
C VAL A 312 -6.26 -7.57 3.44
N VAL A 313 -5.71 -6.51 2.84
CA VAL A 313 -5.25 -5.33 3.57
C VAL A 313 -5.88 -4.09 2.98
N GLY A 314 -6.15 -3.09 3.81
CA GLY A 314 -6.83 -1.89 3.33
C GLY A 314 -7.13 -0.90 4.45
N LEU A 315 -7.56 0.29 4.06
CA LEU A 315 -7.89 1.38 4.96
C LEU A 315 -9.40 1.49 5.10
N ALA A 316 -9.86 1.75 6.31
CA ALA A 316 -11.26 1.97 6.60
C ALA A 316 -11.38 3.01 7.73
N ARG A 317 -12.61 3.26 8.19
CA ARG A 317 -12.87 4.05 9.40
C ARG A 317 -13.77 3.30 10.37
N LEU A 318 -13.56 3.56 11.66
CA LEU A 318 -14.43 3.14 12.76
C LEU A 318 -14.76 4.36 13.61
N GLY A 319 -16.03 4.77 13.61
CA GLY A 319 -16.47 5.98 14.31
C GLY A 319 -15.76 7.24 13.80
N GLY A 320 -15.45 7.28 12.50
CA GLY A 320 -14.74 8.38 11.86
C GLY A 320 -13.22 8.34 11.97
N ALA A 321 -12.64 7.46 12.81
CA ALA A 321 -11.19 7.33 12.96
C ALA A 321 -10.61 6.36 11.91
N PRO A 322 -9.53 6.72 11.19
CA PRO A 322 -8.84 5.83 10.26
C PRO A 322 -8.31 4.57 10.95
N VAL A 323 -8.47 3.42 10.31
CA VAL A 323 -7.91 2.13 10.74
C VAL A 323 -7.37 1.35 9.55
N GLY A 324 -6.29 0.60 9.78
CA GLY A 324 -5.73 -0.36 8.84
C GLY A 324 -6.27 -1.76 9.12
N ILE A 325 -6.86 -2.39 8.13
CA ILE A 325 -7.45 -3.73 8.21
C ILE A 325 -6.44 -4.76 7.73
N VAL A 326 -6.27 -5.85 8.49
CA VAL A 326 -5.53 -7.06 8.06
C VAL A 326 -6.43 -8.27 8.29
N ALA A 327 -6.89 -8.91 7.22
CA ALA A 327 -7.89 -9.97 7.30
C ALA A 327 -7.50 -11.17 6.42
N ASN A 328 -7.56 -12.37 6.96
CA ASN A 328 -7.35 -13.58 6.15
C ASN A 328 -8.57 -13.80 5.24
N GLN A 329 -8.36 -14.26 4.01
CA GLN A 329 -9.41 -14.49 3.01
C GLN A 329 -9.63 -15.99 2.78
N PRO A 330 -10.60 -16.63 3.46
CA PRO A 330 -10.83 -18.08 3.33
C PRO A 330 -11.17 -18.55 1.92
N MET A 331 -11.70 -17.69 1.04
CA MET A 331 -11.97 -18.04 -0.36
C MET A 331 -10.70 -18.28 -1.19
N VAL A 332 -9.53 -17.85 -0.70
CA VAL A 332 -8.26 -18.00 -1.42
C VAL A 332 -7.28 -18.74 -0.53
N LEU A 333 -6.81 -19.91 -0.97
CA LEU A 333 -5.93 -20.80 -0.21
C LEU A 333 -6.45 -21.15 1.21
N GLY A 334 -7.77 -21.10 1.43
CA GLY A 334 -8.35 -21.34 2.75
C GLY A 334 -7.95 -20.31 3.81
N GLY A 335 -7.44 -19.13 3.42
CA GLY A 335 -6.91 -18.12 4.32
C GLY A 335 -5.48 -18.40 4.80
N ALA A 336 -4.81 -19.44 4.27
CA ALA A 336 -3.43 -19.75 4.61
C ALA A 336 -2.47 -18.66 4.11
N LEU A 337 -1.44 -18.36 4.90
CA LEU A 337 -0.42 -17.38 4.56
C LEU A 337 0.71 -18.02 3.74
N ASP A 338 1.28 -17.28 2.81
CA ASP A 338 2.35 -17.67 1.90
C ASP A 338 3.39 -16.54 1.78
N VAL A 339 4.32 -16.67 0.83
CA VAL A 339 5.42 -15.72 0.65
C VAL A 339 4.89 -14.32 0.33
N ASP A 340 3.97 -14.24 -0.63
CA ASP A 340 3.46 -12.97 -1.14
C ASP A 340 2.53 -12.30 -0.12
N SER A 341 1.63 -13.06 0.52
CA SER A 341 0.75 -12.50 1.56
C SER A 341 1.53 -12.05 2.81
N ALA A 342 2.64 -12.72 3.15
CA ALA A 342 3.50 -12.29 4.23
C ALA A 342 4.18 -10.95 3.94
N ASP A 343 4.70 -10.75 2.72
CA ASP A 343 5.27 -9.47 2.29
C ASP A 343 4.20 -8.37 2.23
N LYS A 344 3.02 -8.67 1.68
CA LYS A 344 1.87 -7.77 1.61
C LYS A 344 1.47 -7.25 3.00
N ALA A 345 1.21 -8.17 3.92
CA ALA A 345 0.73 -7.82 5.25
C ALA A 345 1.82 -7.12 6.08
N ALA A 346 3.08 -7.58 6.03
CA ALA A 346 4.17 -6.96 6.77
C ALA A 346 4.40 -5.51 6.34
N ARG A 347 4.45 -5.23 5.02
CA ARG A 347 4.61 -3.85 4.52
C ARG A 347 3.45 -2.96 4.97
N PHE A 348 2.21 -3.45 4.89
CA PHE A 348 1.04 -2.69 5.29
C PHE A 348 1.00 -2.39 6.80
N ILE A 349 1.38 -3.35 7.65
CA ILE A 349 1.48 -3.17 9.10
C ILE A 349 2.50 -2.07 9.44
N MET A 350 3.70 -2.14 8.84
CA MET A 350 4.74 -1.11 9.05
C MET A 350 4.30 0.27 8.55
N LEU A 351 3.59 0.33 7.41
CA LEU A 351 3.05 1.57 6.88
C LEU A 351 2.05 2.21 7.86
N CYS A 352 1.11 1.42 8.38
CA CYS A 352 0.14 1.91 9.35
C CYS A 352 0.82 2.40 10.63
N ASP A 353 1.79 1.64 11.15
CA ASP A 353 2.54 2.00 12.34
C ASP A 353 3.30 3.32 12.19
N ALA A 354 4.01 3.48 11.06
CA ALA A 354 4.81 4.67 10.76
C ALA A 354 3.98 5.97 10.73
N PHE A 355 2.69 5.87 10.41
CA PHE A 355 1.79 7.03 10.32
C PHE A 355 0.71 7.03 11.40
N GLY A 356 0.88 6.25 12.47
CA GLY A 356 0.00 6.29 13.63
C GLY A 356 -1.41 5.76 13.36
N ILE A 357 -1.61 4.96 12.31
CA ILE A 357 -2.90 4.36 11.95
C ILE A 357 -3.09 3.07 12.77
N PRO A 358 -4.13 2.98 13.63
CA PRO A 358 -4.50 1.75 14.35
C PRO A 358 -4.69 0.55 13.43
N LEU A 359 -4.33 -0.64 13.90
CA LEU A 359 -4.49 -1.89 13.16
C LEU A 359 -5.64 -2.73 13.72
N VAL A 360 -6.47 -3.27 12.83
CA VAL A 360 -7.56 -4.20 13.16
C VAL A 360 -7.35 -5.51 12.41
N PHE A 361 -7.19 -6.60 13.16
CA PHE A 361 -6.96 -7.94 12.63
C PHE A 361 -8.25 -8.76 12.66
N PHE A 362 -8.62 -9.35 11.53
CA PHE A 362 -9.71 -10.33 11.43
C PHE A 362 -9.13 -11.72 11.11
N GLN A 363 -9.07 -12.59 12.12
CA GLN A 363 -8.40 -13.89 12.01
C GLN A 363 -9.34 -15.00 11.53
N ASP A 364 -9.03 -15.60 10.39
CA ASP A 364 -9.47 -16.94 9.97
C ASP A 364 -8.32 -17.61 9.19
N VAL A 365 -7.26 -17.96 9.91
CA VAL A 365 -5.98 -18.45 9.38
C VAL A 365 -5.69 -19.88 9.88
N PRO A 366 -5.55 -20.86 8.97
CA PRO A 366 -5.16 -22.22 9.33
C PRO A 366 -3.65 -22.36 9.57
N GLY A 367 -2.87 -21.31 9.35
CA GLY A 367 -1.41 -21.26 9.47
C GLY A 367 -0.76 -20.76 8.17
N PHE A 368 0.53 -21.05 8.03
CA PHE A 368 1.25 -20.86 6.78
C PHE A 368 1.09 -22.08 5.87
N MET A 369 1.16 -21.84 4.56
CA MET A 369 1.30 -22.87 3.54
C MET A 369 2.53 -23.73 3.84
N VAL A 370 2.38 -25.03 3.67
CA VAL A 370 3.46 -26.02 3.86
C VAL A 370 3.79 -26.70 2.55
N GLY A 371 5.05 -27.10 2.36
CA GLY A 371 5.49 -27.88 1.21
C GLY A 371 6.78 -27.37 0.56
N SER A 372 7.44 -28.23 -0.21
CA SER A 372 8.78 -27.95 -0.75
C SER A 372 8.87 -26.68 -1.61
N LYS A 373 7.79 -26.31 -2.32
CA LYS A 373 7.76 -25.10 -3.16
C LYS A 373 7.90 -23.82 -2.32
N VAL A 374 7.13 -23.69 -1.24
CA VAL A 374 7.17 -22.50 -0.37
C VAL A 374 8.43 -22.48 0.49
N GLU A 375 8.95 -23.65 0.87
CA GLU A 375 10.26 -23.75 1.54
C GLU A 375 11.39 -23.24 0.63
N ARG A 376 11.43 -23.66 -0.64
CA ARG A 376 12.44 -23.17 -1.61
C ARG A 376 12.31 -21.69 -1.93
N ALA A 377 11.09 -21.15 -1.87
CA ALA A 377 10.86 -19.70 -2.00
C ALA A 377 11.29 -18.91 -0.75
N GLY A 378 11.56 -19.59 0.37
CA GLY A 378 11.99 -18.97 1.63
C GLY A 378 10.83 -18.52 2.51
N ILE A 379 9.75 -19.30 2.61
CA ILE A 379 8.58 -18.94 3.43
C ILE A 379 8.93 -18.56 4.87
N ILE A 380 9.97 -19.16 5.47
CA ILE A 380 10.42 -18.85 6.84
C ILE A 380 10.84 -17.38 6.96
N ARG A 381 11.70 -16.89 6.07
CA ARG A 381 12.17 -15.48 6.11
C ARG A 381 11.06 -14.49 5.75
N HIS A 382 10.16 -14.84 4.84
CA HIS A 382 9.01 -14.03 4.48
C HIS A 382 7.97 -13.97 5.61
N GLY A 383 7.56 -15.11 6.17
CA GLY A 383 6.68 -15.16 7.34
C GLY A 383 7.25 -14.44 8.56
N ALA A 384 8.58 -14.47 8.73
CA ALA A 384 9.26 -13.71 9.78
C ALA A 384 9.14 -12.19 9.63
N LYS A 385 8.88 -11.65 8.42
CA LYS A 385 8.58 -10.22 8.25
C LYS A 385 7.26 -9.84 8.92
N MET A 386 6.23 -10.68 8.87
CA MET A 386 5.00 -10.41 9.61
C MET A 386 5.23 -10.48 11.11
N LEU A 387 5.93 -11.52 11.59
CA LEU A 387 6.32 -11.62 13.02
C LEU A 387 7.05 -10.36 13.47
N TYR A 388 7.97 -9.87 12.65
CA TYR A 388 8.71 -8.63 12.91
C TYR A 388 7.79 -7.41 12.96
N ALA A 389 7.01 -7.19 11.91
CA ALA A 389 6.15 -6.02 11.75
C ALA A 389 5.12 -5.89 12.88
N VAL A 390 4.43 -6.99 13.23
CA VAL A 390 3.41 -6.96 14.30
C VAL A 390 4.02 -6.81 15.69
N SER A 391 5.24 -7.33 15.91
CA SER A 391 5.98 -7.16 17.17
C SER A 391 6.52 -5.75 17.33
N GLU A 392 7.00 -5.14 16.25
CA GLU A 392 7.56 -3.79 16.31
C GLU A 392 6.45 -2.76 16.53
N ALA A 393 5.32 -2.92 15.82
CA ALA A 393 4.23 -1.96 15.79
C ALA A 393 3.79 -1.53 17.20
N THR A 394 3.69 -0.22 17.38
CA THR A 394 3.36 0.47 18.63
C THR A 394 2.00 1.17 18.59
N VAL A 395 1.40 1.33 17.41
CA VAL A 395 0.01 1.77 17.25
C VAL A 395 -0.98 0.88 18.00
N PRO A 396 -2.21 1.36 18.26
CA PRO A 396 -3.27 0.49 18.75
C PRO A 396 -3.49 -0.72 17.84
N LYS A 397 -3.61 -1.90 18.44
CA LYS A 397 -3.82 -3.19 17.76
C LYS A 397 -5.05 -3.87 18.35
N LEU A 398 -6.08 -4.07 17.53
CA LEU A 398 -7.32 -4.72 17.91
C LEU A 398 -7.47 -6.02 17.10
N THR A 399 -7.81 -7.12 17.76
CA THR A 399 -7.92 -8.44 17.13
C THR A 399 -9.31 -9.01 17.33
N VAL A 400 -9.91 -9.50 16.25
CA VAL A 400 -11.15 -10.27 16.25
C VAL A 400 -10.84 -11.65 15.67
N VAL A 401 -10.90 -12.68 16.49
CA VAL A 401 -10.78 -14.07 16.03
C VAL A 401 -12.15 -14.52 15.54
N LEU A 402 -12.31 -14.64 14.22
CA LEU A 402 -13.59 -15.01 13.60
C LEU A 402 -13.80 -16.53 13.67
N ARG A 403 -12.78 -17.28 13.27
CA ARG A 403 -12.86 -18.74 13.17
C ARG A 403 -11.49 -19.38 13.43
N LYS A 404 -10.68 -19.71 12.42
CA LYS A 404 -9.40 -20.41 12.67
C LYS A 404 -8.31 -19.43 13.11
N ALA A 405 -7.55 -19.82 14.13
CA ALA A 405 -6.35 -19.11 14.55
C ALA A 405 -5.30 -20.13 14.99
N TYR A 406 -4.61 -20.71 14.01
CA TYR A 406 -3.70 -21.83 14.26
C TYR A 406 -2.22 -21.46 14.16
N GLY A 407 -1.44 -22.03 15.08
CA GLY A 407 0.03 -22.03 15.04
C GLY A 407 0.62 -20.64 14.83
N ALA A 408 1.59 -20.55 13.92
CA ALA A 408 2.20 -19.27 13.58
C ALA A 408 1.24 -18.27 12.93
N GLY A 409 0.11 -18.72 12.38
CA GLY A 409 -0.95 -17.84 11.87
C GLY A 409 -1.57 -16.97 12.96
N TYR A 410 -1.88 -17.57 14.12
CA TYR A 410 -2.36 -16.83 15.30
C TYR A 410 -1.37 -15.76 15.75
N PHE A 411 -0.07 -16.07 15.68
CA PHE A 411 1.00 -15.16 16.08
C PHE A 411 1.07 -13.93 15.16
N VAL A 412 1.24 -14.15 13.86
CA VAL A 412 1.44 -13.07 12.89
C VAL A 412 0.19 -12.21 12.66
N MET A 413 -0.99 -12.72 13.02
CA MET A 413 -2.25 -11.98 12.99
C MET A 413 -2.57 -11.24 14.31
N CYS A 414 -1.55 -10.96 15.13
CA CYS A 414 -1.67 -10.25 16.41
C CYS A 414 -2.44 -11.04 17.50
N GLY A 415 -1.99 -12.27 17.77
CA GLY A 415 -2.38 -13.02 18.97
C GLY A 415 -1.82 -12.39 20.25
N ARG A 416 -2.23 -12.90 21.43
CA ARG A 416 -1.95 -12.30 22.75
C ARG A 416 -0.48 -11.90 23.01
N GLY A 417 0.48 -12.69 22.52
CA GLY A 417 1.92 -12.42 22.70
C GLY A 417 2.44 -11.19 21.95
N TYR A 418 1.63 -10.59 21.08
CA TYR A 418 1.98 -9.46 20.22
C TYR A 418 1.34 -8.14 20.67
N GLU A 419 1.00 -8.06 21.96
CA GLU A 419 0.51 -6.86 22.63
C GLU A 419 -0.73 -6.24 21.94
N PRO A 420 -1.79 -7.02 21.62
CA PRO A 420 -3.06 -6.42 21.24
C PRO A 420 -3.59 -5.60 22.42
N ASP A 421 -4.11 -4.41 22.14
CA ASP A 421 -4.83 -3.59 23.11
C ASP A 421 -6.23 -4.17 23.40
N LEU A 422 -6.79 -4.89 22.43
CA LEU A 422 -8.01 -5.66 22.57
C LEU A 422 -7.93 -6.92 21.71
N ILE A 423 -8.25 -8.08 22.28
CA ILE A 423 -8.40 -9.34 21.57
C ILE A 423 -9.70 -10.01 21.98
N VAL A 424 -10.64 -10.08 21.03
CA VAL A 424 -11.95 -10.72 21.22
C VAL A 424 -12.11 -11.87 20.25
N ALA A 425 -12.98 -12.81 20.58
CA ALA A 425 -13.30 -13.96 19.73
C ALA A 425 -14.80 -14.05 19.47
N TRP A 426 -15.16 -14.54 18.29
CA TRP A 426 -16.53 -15.01 18.03
C TRP A 426 -16.72 -16.42 18.62
N PRO A 427 -17.97 -16.88 18.83
CA PRO A 427 -18.22 -18.23 19.36
C PRO A 427 -17.69 -19.36 18.48
N THR A 428 -17.48 -19.09 17.18
CA THR A 428 -16.91 -20.00 16.17
C THR A 428 -15.38 -20.07 16.19
N ALA A 429 -14.71 -19.30 17.06
CA ALA A 429 -13.26 -19.19 17.08
C ALA A 429 -12.57 -20.46 17.61
N GLU A 430 -11.50 -20.85 16.94
CA GLU A 430 -10.69 -22.01 17.24
C GLU A 430 -9.22 -21.58 17.34
N ILE A 431 -8.71 -21.42 18.56
CA ILE A 431 -7.32 -21.04 18.84
C ILE A 431 -6.55 -22.30 19.23
N SER A 432 -5.51 -22.66 18.46
CA SER A 432 -4.76 -23.90 18.68
C SER A 432 -3.37 -23.87 18.05
N VAL A 433 -2.49 -24.81 18.41
CA VAL A 433 -1.21 -25.03 17.70
C VAL A 433 -1.44 -25.52 16.26
N MET A 434 -2.49 -26.32 16.05
CA MET A 434 -2.86 -26.86 14.73
C MET A 434 -4.32 -27.27 14.68
N GLY A 435 -4.85 -27.45 13.47
CA GLY A 435 -6.24 -27.86 13.28
C GLY A 435 -6.54 -29.27 13.83
N PRO A 436 -7.79 -29.56 14.25
CA PRO A 436 -8.14 -30.81 14.93
C PRO A 436 -7.79 -32.08 14.15
N GLU A 437 -8.05 -32.09 12.84
CA GLU A 437 -7.79 -33.24 11.98
C GLU A 437 -6.28 -33.52 11.81
N GLY A 438 -5.48 -32.46 11.66
CA GLY A 438 -4.03 -32.55 11.53
C GLY A 438 -3.37 -32.97 12.85
N GLY A 439 -3.78 -32.35 13.95
CA GLY A 439 -3.28 -32.67 15.29
C GLY A 439 -3.57 -34.11 15.69
N THR A 440 -4.78 -34.58 15.43
CA THR A 440 -5.17 -35.96 15.75
C THR A 440 -4.29 -36.99 15.04
N ASN A 441 -4.01 -36.77 13.75
CA ASN A 441 -3.19 -37.67 12.95
C ASN A 441 -1.72 -37.71 13.38
N ILE A 442 -1.23 -36.67 14.08
CA ILE A 442 0.15 -36.60 14.56
C ILE A 442 0.22 -37.18 15.98
N VAL A 443 -0.63 -36.70 16.89
CA VAL A 443 -0.59 -37.04 18.31
C VAL A 443 -1.02 -38.49 18.54
N PHE A 444 -2.15 -38.90 17.95
CA PHE A 444 -2.74 -40.23 18.16
C PHE A 444 -2.38 -41.21 17.06
N ARG A 445 -1.34 -40.94 16.26
CA ARG A 445 -0.95 -41.77 15.10
C ARG A 445 -0.81 -43.26 15.45
N ARG A 446 -0.15 -43.56 16.56
CA ARG A 446 0.10 -44.93 17.01
C ARG A 446 -1.17 -45.62 17.48
N GLU A 447 -2.01 -44.91 18.22
CA GLU A 447 -3.28 -45.43 18.74
C GLU A 447 -4.27 -45.70 17.61
N ILE A 448 -4.41 -44.76 16.66
CA ILE A 448 -5.26 -44.93 15.48
C ILE A 448 -4.78 -46.13 14.64
N ALA A 449 -3.47 -46.29 14.45
CA ALA A 449 -2.91 -47.41 13.70
C ALA A 449 -3.05 -48.77 14.41
N ALA A 450 -3.14 -48.76 15.73
CA ALA A 450 -3.29 -49.97 16.55
C ALA A 450 -4.76 -50.33 16.85
N ALA A 451 -5.72 -49.47 16.49
CA ALA A 451 -7.14 -49.70 16.72
C ALA A 451 -7.73 -50.71 15.72
N ASP A 452 -8.69 -51.49 16.17
CA ASP A 452 -9.42 -52.46 15.33
C ASP A 452 -10.16 -51.76 14.16
N ASN A 453 -10.65 -50.55 14.43
CA ASN A 453 -11.25 -49.68 13.42
C ASN A 453 -10.57 -48.30 13.42
N PRO A 454 -9.48 -48.11 12.65
CA PRO A 454 -8.74 -46.85 12.59
C PRO A 454 -9.59 -45.65 12.18
N HIS A 455 -10.61 -45.85 11.34
CA HIS A 455 -11.47 -44.75 10.88
C HIS A 455 -12.37 -44.22 12.01
N GLU A 456 -12.98 -45.12 12.77
CA GLU A 456 -13.83 -44.79 13.91
C GLU A 456 -13.00 -44.20 15.05
N GLU A 457 -11.84 -44.78 15.36
CA GLU A 457 -10.93 -44.26 16.37
C GLU A 457 -10.45 -42.85 16.01
N ARG A 458 -10.10 -42.62 14.74
CA ARG A 458 -9.74 -41.29 14.25
C ARG A 458 -10.89 -40.29 14.43
N ALA A 459 -12.11 -40.66 14.05
CA ALA A 459 -13.26 -39.78 14.20
C ALA A 459 -13.50 -39.42 15.67
N ARG A 460 -13.44 -40.41 16.58
CA ARG A 460 -13.55 -40.20 18.03
C ARG A 460 -12.50 -39.24 18.56
N ARG A 461 -11.22 -39.46 18.20
CA ARG A 461 -10.11 -38.60 18.65
C ARG A 461 -10.19 -37.18 18.08
N VAL A 462 -10.66 -37.01 16.84
CA VAL A 462 -10.91 -35.67 16.27
C VAL A 462 -11.98 -34.93 17.07
N ASP A 463 -13.07 -35.60 17.46
CA ASP A 463 -14.14 -34.98 18.24
C ASP A 463 -13.70 -34.66 19.67
N GLU A 464 -12.89 -35.51 20.31
CA GLU A 464 -12.25 -35.20 21.60
C GLU A 464 -11.34 -33.98 21.49
N PHE A 465 -10.48 -33.94 20.47
CA PHE A 465 -9.55 -32.82 20.23
C PHE A 465 -10.31 -31.52 19.95
N ARG A 466 -11.41 -31.57 19.19
CA ARG A 466 -12.26 -30.41 18.89
C ARG A 466 -12.89 -29.82 20.16
N LYS A 467 -13.25 -30.64 21.16
CA LYS A 467 -13.77 -30.13 22.45
C LYS A 467 -12.74 -29.29 23.21
N LEU A 468 -11.44 -29.53 23.01
CA LEU A 468 -10.34 -28.76 23.61
C LEU A 468 -10.06 -27.44 22.89
N ILE A 469 -10.60 -27.27 21.68
CA ILE A 469 -10.36 -26.11 20.83
C ILE A 469 -11.67 -25.34 20.69
N ASN A 470 -11.90 -24.46 21.66
CA ASN A 470 -13.03 -23.54 21.67
C ASN A 470 -12.59 -22.22 22.33
N PRO A 471 -13.28 -21.09 22.08
CA PRO A 471 -12.81 -19.80 22.54
C PRO A 471 -12.98 -19.63 24.05
N TYR A 472 -13.91 -20.35 24.67
CA TYR A 472 -14.16 -20.28 26.12
C TYR A 472 -13.01 -20.86 26.95
N MET A 473 -12.22 -21.80 26.41
CA MET A 473 -10.99 -22.26 27.06
C MET A 473 -9.94 -21.14 27.11
N ALA A 474 -9.78 -20.38 26.02
CA ALA A 474 -8.87 -19.25 25.98
C ALA A 474 -9.36 -18.08 26.87
N ALA A 475 -10.66 -17.80 26.84
CA ALA A 475 -11.28 -16.76 27.68
C ALA A 475 -11.24 -17.11 29.17
N GLY A 476 -11.52 -18.37 29.53
CA GLY A 476 -11.45 -18.85 30.91
C GLY A 476 -10.04 -18.80 31.49
N ALA A 477 -9.02 -18.81 30.63
CA ALA A 477 -7.62 -18.57 31.00
C ALA A 477 -7.18 -17.10 30.89
N ALA A 478 -8.11 -16.17 30.58
CA ALA A 478 -7.84 -14.75 30.34
C ALA A 478 -6.76 -14.48 29.26
N LEU A 479 -6.66 -15.36 28.26
CA LEU A 479 -5.74 -15.20 27.13
C LEU A 479 -6.35 -14.40 25.97
N ILE A 480 -7.68 -14.30 25.96
CA ILE A 480 -8.45 -13.34 25.17
C ILE A 480 -9.34 -12.53 26.14
N ASP A 481 -9.71 -11.32 25.76
CA ASP A 481 -10.39 -10.39 26.65
C ASP A 481 -11.90 -10.71 26.76
N ASP A 482 -12.53 -11.21 25.69
CA ASP A 482 -13.93 -11.65 25.71
C ASP A 482 -14.31 -12.59 24.53
N VAL A 483 -15.40 -13.33 24.70
CA VAL A 483 -16.13 -14.00 23.61
C VAL A 483 -17.42 -13.23 23.36
N ILE A 484 -17.50 -12.55 22.22
CA ILE A 484 -18.57 -11.58 21.93
C ILE A 484 -19.62 -12.13 20.96
N ASP A 485 -20.82 -11.56 20.99
CA ASP A 485 -21.78 -11.74 19.89
C ASP A 485 -21.19 -11.11 18.61
N PRO A 486 -21.15 -11.83 17.47
CA PRO A 486 -20.65 -11.29 16.21
C PRO A 486 -21.21 -9.91 15.85
N ARG A 487 -22.48 -9.64 16.18
CA ARG A 487 -23.17 -8.38 15.91
C ARG A 487 -22.64 -7.20 16.71
N GLU A 488 -21.92 -7.43 17.80
CA GLU A 488 -21.36 -6.39 18.67
C GLU A 488 -19.95 -5.94 18.25
N THR A 489 -19.35 -6.64 17.26
CA THR A 489 -17.96 -6.43 16.82
C THR A 489 -17.65 -4.96 16.56
N ARG A 490 -18.53 -4.21 15.89
CA ARG A 490 -18.33 -2.77 15.61
C ARG A 490 -18.20 -1.94 16.88
N GLY A 491 -19.19 -2.01 17.76
CA GLY A 491 -19.18 -1.24 19.01
C GLY A 491 -18.04 -1.62 19.94
N VAL A 492 -17.67 -2.90 19.98
CA VAL A 492 -16.52 -3.41 20.73
C VAL A 492 -15.21 -2.81 20.19
N LEU A 493 -15.00 -2.82 18.87
CA LEU A 493 -13.81 -2.25 18.24
C LEU A 493 -13.72 -0.73 18.44
N ILE A 494 -14.83 0.00 18.33
CA ILE A 494 -14.84 1.46 18.56
C ILE A 494 -14.46 1.77 20.01
N ARG A 495 -15.01 1.05 20.99
CA ARG A 495 -14.61 1.22 22.41
C ARG A 495 -13.14 0.87 22.66
N GLY A 496 -12.65 -0.21 22.06
CA GLY A 496 -11.24 -0.59 22.14
C GLY A 496 -10.32 0.46 21.54
N LEU A 497 -10.72 1.05 20.41
CA LEU A 497 -9.99 2.12 19.76
C LEU A 497 -9.96 3.39 20.62
N ASP A 498 -11.10 3.78 21.20
CA ASP A 498 -11.19 4.94 22.09
C ASP A 498 -10.31 4.77 23.34
N MET A 499 -10.31 3.57 23.94
CA MET A 499 -9.45 3.22 25.07
C MET A 499 -7.97 3.34 24.70
N ALA A 500 -7.57 2.81 23.53
CA ALA A 500 -6.18 2.78 23.10
C ALA A 500 -5.70 4.09 22.44
N ARG A 501 -6.56 5.09 22.28
CA ARG A 501 -6.26 6.34 21.56
C ARG A 501 -5.06 7.13 22.14
N THR A 502 -4.76 6.96 23.42
CA THR A 502 -3.63 7.61 24.12
C THR A 502 -2.46 6.66 24.34
N LYS A 503 -2.46 5.47 23.72
CA LYS A 503 -1.38 4.50 23.82
C LYS A 503 -0.05 5.17 23.49
N THR A 504 0.92 4.99 24.37
CA THR A 504 2.31 5.39 24.16
C THR A 504 3.17 4.24 24.61
N LEU A 505 3.94 3.67 23.68
CA LEU A 505 4.81 2.53 23.94
C LEU A 505 6.19 2.84 23.38
N GLN A 506 7.22 2.68 24.20
CA GLN A 506 8.60 2.89 23.79
C GLN A 506 9.28 1.55 23.49
N ARG A 507 9.93 1.45 22.32
CA ARG A 507 10.82 0.33 21.98
C ARG A 507 12.26 0.67 22.37
N PRO A 508 13.14 -0.33 22.60
CA PRO A 508 14.55 -0.09 22.89
C PRO A 508 15.24 0.76 21.80
N TRP A 509 16.11 1.67 22.23
CA TRP A 509 16.84 2.55 21.31
C TRP A 509 17.76 1.75 20.36
N LYS A 510 17.71 2.10 19.08
CA LYS A 510 18.54 1.55 17.99
C LYS A 510 18.46 2.50 16.79
N LYS A 511 19.46 2.46 15.90
CA LYS A 511 19.44 3.25 14.66
C LYS A 511 18.25 2.88 13.77
N HIS A 512 18.00 1.58 13.63
CA HIS A 512 16.84 0.99 12.99
C HIS A 512 16.79 -0.51 13.32
N GLY A 513 15.69 -1.16 12.96
CA GLY A 513 15.57 -2.61 12.96
C GLY A 513 16.48 -3.33 11.96
N VAL A 514 16.61 -4.64 12.11
CA VAL A 514 17.17 -5.54 11.10
C VAL A 514 16.08 -6.55 10.74
N MET A 515 15.14 -6.13 9.91
CA MET A 515 14.03 -6.98 9.47
C MET A 515 14.56 -8.11 8.58
N PRO A 516 13.98 -9.33 8.64
CA PRO A 516 14.24 -10.38 7.65
C PRO A 516 14.01 -9.90 6.21
N VAL A 517 14.85 -10.32 5.26
CA VAL A 517 14.76 -9.97 3.83
C VAL A 517 14.23 -11.11 2.97
#